data_AF-A0A6M8M4H5-F1
#
_entry.id   AF-A0A6M8M4H5-F1
#
_cell.length_a   1.000
_cell.length_b   1.000
_cell.length_c   1.000
_cell.angle_alpha   90.00
_cell.angle_beta   90.00
_cell.angle_gamma   90.00
#
_symmetry.space_group_name_H-M   'P 1'
#
loop_
_entity.id
_entity.type
_entity.pdbx_description
1 polymer ?
#
loop_
_entity_poly.entity_id
_entity_poly.type
_entity_poly.pdbx_seq_one_letter_code
_entity_poly.pdbx_strand_id
1 'polypeptide(L)'
;MNEFTLNAQARNDLGKGASRRLRRLAAQVPAVVYGGGKEAVSITIEAKEIAKLFENEAAFSHVIELNVDGAKQNVLIKAMQRHPAKQFIMHADFIRVVAGQKLTAIVPVHFINEEAPVKKGGEISHTTTELEVTCLPKDLPEFIEVDLGALEIGDNVHLSDVKAPNGVEFVALAHGKDLDIANVHAPRIVQDEEEGTAEGEAE
;
A
#
# COMPACT_ATOMS: atom_id res chain seq x y z
N MET A 1 17.83 -8.01 -12.38
CA MET A 1 18.27 -8.37 -11.02
C MET A 1 17.10 -8.02 -10.12
N ASN A 2 16.56 -8.95 -9.34
CA ASN A 2 15.51 -8.61 -8.39
C ASN A 2 16.12 -7.70 -7.33
N GLU A 3 15.65 -6.46 -7.27
CA GLU A 3 16.17 -5.42 -6.37
C GLU A 3 15.82 -5.70 -4.90
N PHE A 4 14.84 -6.57 -4.67
CA PHE A 4 14.32 -6.94 -3.36
C PHE A 4 14.55 -8.43 -3.07
N THR A 5 15.41 -8.72 -2.10
CA THR A 5 15.65 -10.07 -1.57
C THR A 5 15.27 -10.11 -0.10
N LEU A 6 14.57 -11.17 0.33
CA LEU A 6 14.19 -11.39 1.73
C LEU A 6 14.62 -12.78 2.18
N ASN A 7 15.21 -12.87 3.37
CA ASN A 7 15.52 -14.15 3.98
C ASN A 7 14.40 -14.54 4.95
N ALA A 8 14.00 -15.80 4.87
CA ALA A 8 12.95 -16.37 5.68
C ALA A 8 13.34 -17.75 6.17
N GLN A 9 12.81 -18.11 7.33
CA GLN A 9 12.96 -19.44 7.93
C GLN A 9 11.59 -20.10 8.04
N ALA A 10 11.50 -21.39 7.70
CA ALA A 10 10.27 -22.14 7.92
C ALA A 10 10.03 -22.28 9.43
N ARG A 11 8.77 -22.12 9.85
CA ARG A 11 8.36 -22.28 11.26
C ARG A 11 7.41 -23.44 11.43
N ASN A 12 7.64 -24.20 12.50
CA ASN A 12 6.75 -25.28 12.93
C ASN A 12 5.88 -24.89 14.14
N ASP A 13 6.34 -23.95 14.98
CA ASP A 13 5.56 -23.48 16.14
C ASP A 13 4.46 -22.51 15.66
N LEU A 14 3.20 -22.93 15.74
CA LEU A 14 2.03 -22.22 15.24
C LEU A 14 1.13 -21.71 16.38
N GLY A 15 0.31 -20.69 16.08
CA GLY A 15 -0.70 -20.17 17.01
C GLY A 15 -0.37 -18.82 17.66
N LYS A 16 -1.31 -18.35 18.48
CA LYS A 16 -1.32 -17.00 19.07
C LYS A 16 -0.17 -16.74 20.04
N GLY A 17 0.13 -17.71 20.90
CA GLY A 17 1.20 -17.60 21.90
C GLY A 17 2.58 -17.56 21.27
N ALA A 18 2.85 -18.51 20.35
CA ALA A 18 4.08 -18.57 19.57
C ALA A 18 4.34 -17.27 18.81
N SER A 19 3.37 -16.81 18.02
CA SER A 19 3.53 -15.60 17.19
C SER A 19 3.73 -14.33 18.03
N ARG A 20 3.14 -14.24 19.23
CA ARG A 20 3.38 -13.12 20.15
C ARG A 20 4.79 -13.15 20.75
N ARG A 21 5.27 -14.33 21.16
CA ARG A 21 6.64 -14.50 21.68
C ARG A 21 7.66 -14.15 20.61
N LEU A 22 7.42 -14.60 19.39
CA LEU A 22 8.30 -14.41 18.24
C LEU A 22 8.52 -12.92 17.94
N ARG A 23 7.43 -12.13 17.89
CA ARG A 23 7.50 -10.67 17.73
C ARG A 23 8.19 -9.96 18.90
N ARG A 24 7.95 -10.40 20.14
CA ARG A 24 8.45 -9.72 21.34
C ARG A 24 9.90 -10.07 21.71
N LEU A 25 10.29 -11.33 21.54
CA LEU A 25 11.55 -11.87 22.04
C LEU A 25 12.60 -12.02 20.94
N ALA A 26 12.18 -12.37 19.72
CA ALA A 26 13.08 -12.64 18.61
C ALA A 26 13.12 -11.52 17.56
N ALA A 27 12.33 -10.46 17.73
CA ALA A 27 12.20 -9.36 16.77
C ALA A 27 11.97 -9.86 15.32
N GLN A 28 11.15 -10.90 15.19
CA GLN A 28 10.80 -11.51 13.91
C GLN A 28 9.30 -11.36 13.65
N VAL A 29 8.94 -11.29 12.37
CA VAL A 29 7.57 -11.14 11.89
C VAL A 29 7.09 -12.47 11.31
N PRO A 30 5.94 -12.98 11.77
CA PRO A 30 5.33 -14.15 11.16
C PRO A 30 4.76 -13.81 9.79
N ALA A 31 4.98 -14.68 8.81
CA ALA A 31 4.44 -14.52 7.47
C ALA A 31 4.02 -15.86 6.88
N VAL A 32 3.27 -15.83 5.78
CA VAL A 32 2.81 -17.03 5.08
C VAL A 32 3.07 -16.87 3.59
N VAL A 33 3.56 -17.94 2.95
CA VAL A 33 3.72 -18.02 1.50
C VAL A 33 2.80 -19.09 0.94
N TYR A 34 1.94 -18.73 0.01
CA TYR A 34 1.01 -19.66 -0.63
C TYR A 34 0.88 -19.39 -2.14
N GLY A 35 0.07 -20.19 -2.82
CA GLY A 35 -0.15 -20.06 -4.26
C GLY A 35 0.83 -20.87 -5.10
N GLY A 36 0.67 -20.78 -6.42
CA GLY A 36 1.45 -21.52 -7.40
C GLY A 36 1.30 -23.04 -7.34
N GLY A 37 0.13 -23.53 -6.90
CA GLY A 37 -0.18 -24.97 -6.82
C GLY A 37 0.60 -25.75 -5.74
N LYS A 38 1.31 -25.05 -4.85
CA LYS A 38 2.06 -25.64 -3.73
C LYS A 38 1.36 -25.37 -2.40
N GLU A 39 1.68 -26.18 -1.40
CA GLU A 39 1.19 -26.00 -0.03
C GLU A 39 1.62 -24.64 0.55
N ALA A 40 0.78 -24.12 1.45
CA ALA A 40 1.07 -22.90 2.19
C ALA A 40 2.16 -23.19 3.24
N VAL A 41 3.21 -22.38 3.25
CA VAL A 41 4.33 -22.52 4.19
C VAL A 41 4.29 -21.34 5.14
N SER A 42 4.26 -21.65 6.43
CA SER A 42 4.42 -20.65 7.48
C SER A 42 5.89 -20.34 7.64
N ILE A 43 6.24 -19.06 7.57
CA ILE A 43 7.61 -18.57 7.63
C ILE A 43 7.77 -17.49 8.69
N THR A 44 9.03 -17.18 9.01
CA THR A 44 9.43 -16.08 9.86
C THR A 44 10.49 -15.26 9.16
N ILE A 45 10.34 -13.94 9.21
CA ILE A 45 11.24 -12.97 8.58
C ILE A 45 11.76 -12.04 9.68
N GLU A 46 13.00 -11.56 9.55
CA GLU A 46 13.52 -10.56 10.48
C GLU A 46 12.74 -9.24 10.37
N ALA A 47 12.34 -8.65 11.51
CA ALA A 47 11.53 -7.44 11.50
C ALA A 47 12.23 -6.24 10.86
N LYS A 48 13.57 -6.19 10.90
CA LYS A 48 14.36 -5.11 10.27
C LYS A 48 14.39 -5.23 8.76
N GLU A 49 14.64 -6.43 8.24
CA GLU A 49 14.66 -6.68 6.79
C GLU A 49 13.30 -6.34 6.17
N ILE A 50 12.23 -6.81 6.81
CA ILE A 50 10.88 -6.58 6.31
C ILE A 50 10.48 -5.10 6.43
N ALA A 51 10.82 -4.42 7.54
CA ALA A 51 10.54 -2.99 7.68
C ALA A 51 11.24 -2.15 6.59
N LYS A 52 12.53 -2.41 6.34
CA LYS A 52 13.29 -1.73 5.30
C LYS A 52 12.72 -1.97 3.90
N LEU A 53 12.26 -3.18 3.62
CA LEU A 53 11.60 -3.47 2.35
C LEU A 53 10.34 -2.63 2.18
N PHE A 54 9.54 -2.53 3.24
CA PHE A 54 8.27 -1.82 3.24
C PHE A 54 8.36 -0.30 3.39
N GLU A 55 9.53 0.25 3.67
CA GLU A 55 9.79 1.68 3.53
C GLU A 55 9.74 2.12 2.07
N ASN A 56 9.98 1.20 1.13
CA ASN A 56 9.82 1.45 -0.29
C ASN A 56 8.41 1.06 -0.74
N GLU A 57 7.63 2.05 -1.20
CA GLU A 57 6.26 1.86 -1.67
C GLU A 57 6.17 0.90 -2.87
N ALA A 58 7.21 0.86 -3.70
CA ALA A 58 7.28 -0.04 -4.84
C ALA A 58 7.36 -1.53 -4.43
N ALA A 59 7.66 -1.84 -3.17
CA ALA A 59 7.75 -3.23 -2.71
C ALA A 59 6.43 -4.01 -2.85
N PHE A 60 5.28 -3.34 -2.86
CA PHE A 60 3.97 -3.97 -3.07
C PHE A 60 3.69 -4.34 -4.52
N SER A 61 4.29 -3.60 -5.46
CA SER A 61 4.15 -3.79 -6.90
C SER A 61 5.33 -4.55 -7.53
N HIS A 62 6.28 -5.04 -6.72
CA HIS A 62 7.46 -5.76 -7.21
C HIS A 62 7.49 -7.25 -6.85
N VAL A 63 8.06 -8.03 -7.77
CA VAL A 63 8.40 -9.43 -7.52
C VAL A 63 9.63 -9.50 -6.61
N ILE A 64 9.45 -10.05 -5.43
CA ILE A 64 10.48 -10.21 -4.41
C ILE A 64 11.04 -11.63 -4.50
N GLU A 65 12.36 -11.75 -4.38
CA GLU A 65 13.00 -13.05 -4.23
C GLU A 65 13.03 -13.42 -2.74
N LEU A 66 12.21 -14.39 -2.36
CA LEU A 66 12.15 -14.91 -1.01
C LEU A 66 12.99 -16.18 -0.88
N ASN A 67 13.98 -16.16 -0.01
CA ASN A 67 14.83 -17.29 0.31
C ASN A 67 14.33 -17.98 1.58
N VAL A 68 13.67 -19.13 1.45
CA VAL A 68 13.21 -19.95 2.59
C VAL A 68 14.20 -21.09 2.81
N ASP A 69 14.99 -21.02 3.87
CA ASP A 69 15.98 -22.05 4.25
C ASP A 69 16.91 -22.51 3.10
N GLY A 70 17.29 -21.57 2.21
CA GLY A 70 18.15 -21.82 1.05
C GLY A 70 17.39 -22.03 -0.26
N ALA A 71 16.06 -22.20 -0.23
CA ALA A 71 15.22 -22.33 -1.41
C ALA A 71 14.66 -20.96 -1.84
N LYS A 72 15.16 -20.46 -2.97
CA LYS A 72 14.73 -19.19 -3.59
C LYS A 72 13.40 -19.36 -4.33
N GLN A 73 12.45 -18.46 -4.09
CA GLN A 73 11.14 -18.44 -4.74
C GLN A 73 10.72 -16.99 -5.03
N ASN A 74 10.11 -16.77 -6.19
CA ASN A 74 9.57 -15.46 -6.55
C ASN A 74 8.17 -15.30 -5.96
N VAL A 75 7.98 -14.24 -5.18
CA VAL A 75 6.73 -13.94 -4.49
C VAL A 75 6.34 -12.48 -4.67
N LEU A 76 5.04 -12.21 -4.57
CA LEU A 76 4.47 -10.88 -4.47
C LEU A 76 3.81 -10.72 -3.11
N ILE A 77 3.79 -9.51 -2.58
CA ILE A 77 3.07 -9.19 -1.35
C ILE A 77 1.58 -9.09 -1.67
N LYS A 78 0.76 -9.92 -1.01
CA LYS A 78 -0.70 -9.86 -1.17
C LYS A 78 -1.35 -8.99 -0.10
N ALA A 79 -0.90 -9.13 1.15
CA ALA A 79 -1.46 -8.38 2.26
C ALA A 79 -0.43 -8.20 3.36
N MET A 80 -0.62 -7.17 4.16
CA MET A 80 0.24 -6.86 5.29
C MET A 80 -0.61 -6.28 6.41
N GLN A 81 -0.32 -6.71 7.62
CA GLN A 81 -0.94 -6.17 8.82
C GLN A 81 0.07 -5.31 9.55
N ARG A 82 -0.24 -4.04 9.73
CA ARG A 82 0.52 -3.11 10.55
C ARG A 82 -0.18 -2.93 11.89
N HIS A 83 0.59 -2.62 12.94
CA HIS A 83 -0.01 -2.25 14.21
C HIS A 83 -0.54 -0.81 14.14
N PRO A 84 -1.76 -0.53 14.63
CA PRO A 84 -2.42 0.77 14.43
C PRO A 84 -1.69 1.94 15.11
N ALA A 85 -1.07 1.71 16.26
CA ALA A 85 -0.43 2.77 17.06
C ALA A 85 1.10 2.74 17.07
N LYS A 86 1.71 1.70 16.50
CA LYS A 86 3.17 1.50 16.57
C LYS A 86 3.64 1.10 15.19
N GLN A 87 4.76 1.64 14.74
CA GLN A 87 5.29 1.34 13.40
C GLN A 87 5.98 -0.02 13.36
N PHE A 88 5.20 -1.09 13.58
CA PHE A 88 5.69 -2.45 13.43
C PHE A 88 4.70 -3.29 12.64
N ILE A 89 5.27 -4.22 11.88
CA ILE A 89 4.51 -5.15 11.05
C ILE A 89 4.15 -6.37 11.89
N MET A 90 2.87 -6.69 11.89
CA MET A 90 2.26 -7.78 12.66
C MET A 90 2.30 -9.10 11.89
N HIS A 91 2.04 -9.03 10.58
CA HIS A 91 1.93 -10.16 9.68
C HIS A 91 2.15 -9.73 8.23
N ALA A 92 2.65 -10.63 7.38
CA ALA A 92 2.73 -10.44 5.94
C ALA A 92 2.30 -11.71 5.19
N ASP A 93 1.60 -11.51 4.08
CA ASP A 93 1.10 -12.56 3.20
C ASP A 93 1.79 -12.44 1.85
N PHE A 94 2.38 -13.53 1.40
CA PHE A 94 3.08 -13.62 0.13
C PHE A 94 2.39 -14.63 -0.79
N ILE A 95 2.22 -14.25 -2.05
CA ILE A 95 1.71 -15.12 -3.11
C ILE A 95 2.83 -15.48 -4.07
N ARG A 96 2.98 -16.77 -4.40
CA ARG A 96 3.96 -17.24 -5.37
C ARG A 96 3.59 -16.77 -6.77
N VAL A 97 4.54 -16.15 -7.44
CA VAL A 97 4.36 -15.67 -8.81
C VAL A 97 4.61 -16.83 -9.77
N VAL A 98 3.58 -17.22 -10.52
CA VAL A 98 3.68 -18.23 -11.59
C VAL A 98 3.49 -17.53 -12.93
N ALA A 99 4.42 -17.78 -13.86
CA ALA A 99 4.32 -17.23 -15.20
C ALA A 99 3.02 -17.69 -15.88
N GLY A 100 2.25 -16.74 -16.41
CA GLY A 100 1.01 -17.00 -17.15
C GLY A 100 -0.27 -17.06 -16.31
N GLN A 101 -0.20 -16.91 -14.99
CA GLN A 101 -1.39 -16.75 -14.14
C GLN A 101 -1.64 -15.26 -13.86
N LYS A 102 -2.89 -14.81 -13.99
CA LYS A 102 -3.31 -13.48 -13.52
C LYS A 102 -3.10 -13.42 -12.01
N LEU A 103 -2.55 -12.31 -11.53
CA LEU A 103 -2.35 -12.03 -10.12
C LEU A 103 -2.90 -10.66 -9.78
N THR A 104 -3.35 -10.53 -8.54
CA THR A 104 -3.81 -9.27 -7.96
C THR A 104 -2.67 -8.64 -7.16
N ALA A 105 -2.32 -7.40 -7.47
CA ALA A 105 -1.30 -6.63 -6.77
C ALA A 105 -1.89 -5.30 -6.29
N ILE A 106 -1.27 -4.74 -5.24
CA ILE A 106 -1.56 -3.40 -4.78
C ILE A 106 -0.46 -2.50 -5.35
N VAL A 107 -0.85 -1.51 -6.15
CA VAL A 107 0.07 -0.60 -6.85
C VAL A 107 -0.15 0.82 -6.34
N PRO A 108 0.91 1.54 -5.95
CA PRO A 108 0.81 2.93 -5.51
C PRO A 108 0.43 3.86 -6.67
N VAL A 109 -0.29 4.93 -6.34
CA VAL A 109 -0.68 5.99 -7.25
C VAL A 109 0.23 7.20 -7.03
N HIS A 110 0.86 7.66 -8.10
CA HIS A 110 1.66 8.89 -8.10
C HIS A 110 0.89 10.00 -8.82
N PHE A 111 0.77 11.13 -8.14
CA PHE A 111 0.09 12.30 -8.68
C PHE A 111 1.11 13.24 -9.34
N ILE A 112 0.79 13.70 -10.54
CA ILE A 112 1.61 14.63 -11.32
C ILE A 112 0.86 15.95 -11.45
N ASN A 113 1.60 17.06 -11.55
CA ASN A 113 1.07 18.41 -11.70
C ASN A 113 0.19 18.90 -10.53
N GLU A 114 0.41 18.38 -9.32
CA GLU A 114 -0.27 18.82 -8.09
C GLU A 114 -0.19 20.35 -7.87
N GLU A 115 0.89 20.98 -8.33
CA GLU A 115 1.08 22.43 -8.15
C GLU A 115 0.03 23.29 -8.86
N ALA A 116 -0.59 22.81 -9.94
CA ALA A 116 -1.52 23.60 -10.74
C ALA A 116 -2.80 23.99 -9.97
N PRO A 117 -3.56 23.05 -9.37
CA PRO A 117 -4.70 23.39 -8.51
C PRO A 117 -4.29 24.14 -7.24
N VAL A 118 -3.11 23.84 -6.66
CA VAL A 118 -2.62 24.56 -5.48
C VAL A 118 -2.35 26.03 -5.77
N LYS A 119 -1.75 26.36 -6.93
CA LYS A 119 -1.55 27.75 -7.38
C LYS A 119 -2.85 28.51 -7.60
N LYS A 120 -3.96 27.82 -7.89
CA LYS A 120 -5.30 28.41 -8.01
C LYS A 120 -5.97 28.63 -6.64
N GLY A 121 -5.32 28.25 -5.54
CA GLY A 121 -5.85 28.35 -4.18
C GLY A 121 -6.71 27.17 -3.75
N GLY A 122 -6.60 26.01 -4.41
CA GLY A 122 -7.23 24.76 -3.98
C GLY A 122 -6.31 23.92 -3.09
N GLU A 123 -6.90 23.10 -2.24
CA GLU A 123 -6.24 22.06 -1.45
C GLU A 123 -6.59 20.69 -2.04
N ILE A 124 -5.59 19.83 -2.22
CA ILE A 124 -5.78 18.49 -2.77
C ILE A 124 -5.93 17.52 -1.61
N SER A 125 -6.99 16.71 -1.63
CA SER A 125 -7.12 15.57 -0.73
C SER A 125 -7.02 14.27 -1.52
N HIS A 126 -6.04 13.45 -1.15
CA HIS A 126 -5.84 12.12 -1.70
C HIS A 126 -6.73 11.14 -0.94
N THR A 127 -7.81 10.68 -1.58
CA THR A 127 -8.74 9.72 -0.99
C THR A 127 -8.19 8.30 -1.10
N THR A 128 -7.56 7.99 -2.23
CA THR A 128 -7.01 6.66 -2.53
C THR A 128 -5.59 6.78 -3.07
N THR A 129 -4.60 6.32 -2.31
CA THR A 129 -3.16 6.35 -2.69
C THR A 129 -2.65 5.03 -3.24
N GLU A 130 -3.42 3.95 -3.11
CA GLU A 130 -3.06 2.60 -3.53
C GLU A 130 -4.25 1.94 -4.23
N LEU A 131 -4.01 1.27 -5.35
CA LEU A 131 -5.06 0.61 -6.15
C LEU A 131 -4.78 -0.88 -6.30
N GLU A 132 -5.84 -1.68 -6.15
CA GLU A 132 -5.77 -3.12 -6.44
C GLU A 132 -5.98 -3.37 -7.94
N VAL A 133 -4.97 -3.95 -8.57
CA VAL A 133 -4.95 -4.27 -10.00
C VAL A 133 -4.78 -5.77 -10.23
N THR A 134 -5.41 -6.27 -11.29
CA THR A 134 -5.21 -7.63 -11.80
C THR A 134 -4.45 -7.56 -13.10
N CYS A 135 -3.28 -8.19 -13.16
CA CYS A 135 -2.46 -8.23 -14.37
C CYS A 135 -1.68 -9.55 -14.46
N LEU A 136 -1.02 -9.78 -15.60
CA LEU A 136 0.01 -10.81 -15.68
C LEU A 136 1.29 -10.33 -14.98
N PRO A 137 2.13 -11.23 -14.47
CA PRO A 137 3.40 -10.85 -13.83
C PRO A 137 4.34 -10.02 -14.73
N LYS A 138 4.18 -10.10 -16.05
CA LYS A 138 4.98 -9.35 -17.02
C LYS A 138 4.53 -7.90 -17.21
N ASP A 139 3.25 -7.64 -16.93
CA ASP A 139 2.59 -6.37 -17.20
C ASP A 139 2.32 -5.61 -15.88
N LEU A 140 2.96 -6.02 -14.79
CA LEU A 140 2.80 -5.40 -13.47
C LEU A 140 3.53 -4.05 -13.45
N PRO A 141 2.81 -2.92 -13.35
CA PRO A 141 3.42 -1.59 -13.27
C PRO A 141 3.96 -1.32 -11.86
N GLU A 142 5.03 -0.53 -11.77
CA GLU A 142 5.61 -0.12 -10.48
C GLU A 142 4.71 0.90 -9.76
N PHE A 143 4.13 1.83 -10.51
CA PHE A 143 3.21 2.87 -10.05
C PHE A 143 2.22 3.24 -11.16
N ILE A 144 1.12 3.89 -10.78
CA ILE A 144 0.13 4.44 -11.72
C ILE A 144 0.17 5.96 -11.62
N GLU A 145 0.38 6.63 -12.75
CA GLU A 145 0.40 8.09 -12.81
C GLU A 145 -1.02 8.66 -12.98
N VAL A 146 -1.36 9.66 -12.17
CA VAL A 146 -2.61 10.44 -12.27
C VAL A 146 -2.26 11.90 -12.45
N ASP A 147 -2.69 12.49 -13.57
CA ASP A 147 -2.45 13.90 -13.89
C ASP A 147 -3.54 14.78 -13.28
N LEU A 148 -3.15 15.71 -12.41
CA LEU A 148 -4.04 16.67 -11.75
C LEU A 148 -3.98 18.08 -12.38
N GLY A 149 -3.20 18.27 -13.45
CA GLY A 149 -2.89 19.59 -13.99
C GLY A 149 -4.09 20.36 -14.57
N ALA A 150 -5.09 19.64 -15.06
CA ALA A 150 -6.28 20.22 -15.71
C ALA A 150 -7.43 20.51 -14.74
N LEU A 151 -7.31 20.15 -13.46
CA LEU A 151 -8.42 20.22 -12.50
C LEU A 151 -8.67 21.63 -11.98
N GLU A 152 -9.93 21.90 -11.67
CA GLU A 152 -10.40 23.11 -11.00
C GLU A 152 -10.87 22.82 -9.57
N ILE A 153 -11.12 23.88 -8.80
CA ILE A 153 -11.59 23.76 -7.42
C ILE A 153 -13.02 23.22 -7.45
N GLY A 154 -13.24 22.08 -6.80
CA GLY A 154 -14.51 21.35 -6.79
C GLY A 154 -14.53 20.10 -7.68
N ASP A 155 -13.48 19.88 -8.48
CA ASP A 155 -13.38 18.70 -9.33
C ASP A 155 -12.87 17.47 -8.55
N ASN A 156 -13.37 16.31 -8.96
CA ASN A 156 -12.98 15.00 -8.45
C ASN A 156 -12.42 14.15 -9.60
N VAL A 157 -11.36 13.39 -9.32
CA VAL A 157 -10.84 12.37 -10.23
C VAL A 157 -11.37 11.02 -9.79
N HIS A 158 -12.16 10.41 -10.67
CA HIS A 158 -12.66 9.06 -10.50
C HIS A 158 -11.69 8.03 -11.10
N LEU A 159 -11.81 6.78 -10.68
CA LEU A 159 -10.99 5.69 -11.15
C LEU A 159 -11.22 5.38 -12.64
N SER A 160 -12.42 5.67 -13.14
CA SER A 160 -12.76 5.63 -14.57
C SER A 160 -11.92 6.57 -15.44
N ASP A 161 -11.44 7.69 -14.89
CA ASP A 161 -10.69 8.71 -15.64
C ASP A 161 -9.19 8.42 -15.70
N VAL A 162 -8.72 7.43 -14.93
CA VAL A 162 -7.31 7.05 -14.87
C VAL A 162 -6.93 6.15 -16.03
N LYS A 163 -5.82 6.51 -16.68
CA LYS A 163 -5.25 5.72 -17.77
C LYS A 163 -4.70 4.40 -17.22
N ALA A 164 -5.41 3.30 -17.47
CA ALA A 164 -4.92 1.96 -17.18
C ALA A 164 -3.67 1.64 -18.04
N PRO A 165 -2.56 1.20 -17.44
CA PRO A 165 -1.43 0.65 -18.20
C PRO A 165 -1.82 -0.60 -18.99
N ASN A 166 -1.07 -0.92 -20.05
CA ASN A 166 -1.37 -2.06 -20.92
C ASN A 166 -1.46 -3.38 -20.13
N GLY A 167 -2.58 -4.09 -20.24
CA GLY A 167 -2.79 -5.40 -19.62
C GLY A 167 -3.18 -5.37 -18.14
N VAL A 168 -3.46 -4.19 -17.59
CA VAL A 168 -3.87 -3.99 -16.20
C VAL A 168 -5.37 -3.78 -16.11
N GLU A 169 -6.05 -4.62 -15.33
CA GLU A 169 -7.48 -4.50 -15.02
C GLU A 169 -7.64 -3.97 -13.59
N PHE A 170 -8.37 -2.87 -13.42
CA PHE A 170 -8.69 -2.36 -12.09
C PHE A 170 -9.79 -3.22 -11.43
N VAL A 171 -9.49 -3.78 -10.26
CA VAL A 171 -10.42 -4.67 -9.55
C VAL A 171 -11.70 -3.92 -9.13
N ALA A 172 -11.56 -2.65 -8.72
CA ALA A 172 -12.69 -1.81 -8.33
C ALA A 172 -13.70 -1.60 -9.49
N LEU A 173 -13.22 -1.27 -10.69
CA LEU A 173 -14.08 -1.12 -11.87
C LEU A 173 -14.69 -2.45 -12.30
N ALA A 174 -13.94 -3.55 -12.22
CA ALA A 174 -14.47 -4.89 -12.50
C ALA A 174 -15.64 -5.27 -11.58
N HIS A 175 -15.68 -4.71 -10.35
CA HIS A 175 -16.80 -4.86 -9.42
C HIS A 175 -17.87 -3.76 -9.53
N GLY A 176 -17.77 -2.86 -10.53
CA GLY A 176 -18.71 -1.77 -10.74
C GLY A 176 -18.63 -0.64 -9.71
N LYS A 177 -17.49 -0.52 -9.01
CA LYS A 177 -17.23 0.58 -8.07
C LYS A 177 -16.29 1.57 -8.73
N ASP A 178 -16.78 2.77 -8.95
CA ASP A 178 -15.93 3.91 -9.30
C ASP A 178 -15.46 4.56 -8.00
N LEU A 179 -14.14 4.55 -7.77
CA LEU A 179 -13.54 5.08 -6.55
C LEU A 179 -13.06 6.50 -6.80
N ASP A 180 -13.25 7.37 -5.81
CA ASP A 180 -12.64 8.68 -5.81
C ASP A 180 -11.16 8.53 -5.46
N ILE A 181 -10.30 9.02 -6.34
CA ILE A 181 -8.85 8.93 -6.17
C ILE A 181 -8.33 10.19 -5.50
N ALA A 182 -8.67 11.35 -6.06
CA ALA A 182 -8.29 12.65 -5.53
C ALA A 182 -9.39 13.68 -5.78
N ASN A 183 -9.51 14.65 -4.89
CA ASN A 183 -10.38 15.80 -5.07
C ASN A 183 -9.67 17.11 -4.74
N VAL A 184 -10.04 18.17 -5.45
CA VAL A 184 -9.55 19.52 -5.19
C VAL A 184 -10.67 20.30 -4.52
N HIS A 185 -10.44 20.82 -3.31
CA HIS A 185 -11.43 21.59 -2.56
C HIS A 185 -10.88 22.95 -2.15
N ALA A 186 -11.77 23.90 -1.86
CA ALA A 186 -11.34 25.20 -1.34
C ALA A 186 -10.83 25.04 0.11
N PRO A 187 -9.72 25.71 0.49
CA PRO A 187 -9.18 25.64 1.84
C PRO A 187 -10.23 26.15 2.83
N ARG A 188 -10.55 25.32 3.82
CA ARG A 188 -11.48 25.70 4.88
C ARG A 188 -10.71 26.59 5.86
N ILE A 189 -10.91 27.90 5.77
CA ILE A 189 -10.48 28.82 6.82
C ILE A 189 -11.27 28.44 8.08
N VAL A 190 -10.61 27.76 9.02
CA VAL A 190 -11.05 27.75 10.41
C VAL A 190 -10.76 29.17 10.88
N GLN A 191 -11.79 30.02 10.91
CA GLN A 191 -11.74 31.19 11.76
C GLN A 191 -11.62 30.63 13.17
N ASP A 192 -10.45 30.78 13.78
CA ASP A 192 -10.36 30.76 15.23
C ASP A 192 -11.37 31.79 15.71
N GLU A 193 -12.46 31.31 16.31
CA GLU A 193 -13.34 32.15 17.09
C GLU A 193 -12.48 32.69 18.24
N GLU A 194 -11.97 33.91 18.07
CA GLU A 194 -11.57 34.75 19.19
C GLU A 194 -12.79 34.87 20.10
N GLU A 195 -12.88 33.99 21.10
CA GLU A 195 -13.75 34.16 22.26
C GLU A 195 -13.41 35.51 22.90
N GLY A 196 -14.24 36.51 22.60
CA GLY A 196 -14.25 37.77 23.31
C GLY A 196 -14.61 37.56 24.77
N THR A 197 -13.60 37.50 25.63
CA THR A 197 -13.74 37.72 27.06
C THR A 197 -14.10 39.19 27.30
N ALA A 198 -15.39 39.46 27.46
CA ALA A 198 -15.89 40.70 28.05
C ALA A 198 -15.87 40.57 29.59
N GLU A 199 -14.73 40.87 30.21
CA GLU A 199 -14.65 41.38 31.59
C GLU A 199 -14.53 42.92 31.43
N GLY A 200 -15.34 43.80 31.99
CA GLY A 200 -15.95 43.79 33.31
C GLY A 200 -15.35 44.93 34.15
N GLU A 201 -15.49 46.19 33.71
CA GLU A 201 -15.16 47.36 34.54
C GLU A 201 -16.45 48.08 34.94
N ALA A 202 -16.87 47.85 36.18
CA ALA A 202 -17.71 48.75 36.94
C ALA A 202 -17.05 48.98 38.30
N GLU A 203 -16.69 50.25 38.50
CA GLU A 203 -16.28 50.95 39.73
C GLU A 203 -14.80 50.91 40.16
#